data_AF-A0A2G9NR91-F1
#
_entry.id   AF-A0A2G9NR91-F1
#
_cell.length_a   1.000
_cell.length_b   1.000
_cell.length_c   1.000
_cell.angle_alpha   90.00
_cell.angle_beta   90.00
_cell.angle_gamma   90.00
#
_symmetry.space_group_name_H-M   'P 1'
#
loop_
_entity.id
_entity.type
_entity.pdbx_description
1 polymer ?
#
loop_
_entity_poly.entity_id
_entity_poly.type
_entity_poly.pdbx_seq_one_letter_code
_entity_poly.pdbx_strand_id
1 'polypeptide(L)'
;MDKKNIELAKTLEDNAREYYYNAVEAEKKKQFNSSVTLFFKALSSLADLYILKNKGFMPSNHTERFRILEEDYSDIYIILDDSFPLYQSSYRNKLKQETSEVLKRNVRRLFEILNISI
;
A
#
# COMPACT_ATOMS: atom_id res chain seq x y z
N MET A 1 9.00 19.11 -7.51
CA MET A 1 7.83 18.59 -8.24
C MET A 1 7.05 19.76 -8.83
N ASP A 2 6.47 19.58 -10.01
CA ASP A 2 5.50 20.55 -10.56
C ASP A 2 4.17 20.53 -9.79
N LYS A 3 3.29 21.49 -10.09
CA LYS A 3 1.99 21.65 -9.41
C LYS A 3 1.10 20.40 -9.50
N LYS A 4 1.09 19.73 -10.66
CA LYS A 4 0.27 18.54 -10.90
C LYS A 4 0.76 17.38 -10.02
N ASN A 5 2.08 17.18 -9.95
CA ASN A 5 2.67 16.13 -9.13
C ASN A 5 2.50 16.40 -7.62
N ILE A 6 2.44 17.67 -7.18
CA ILE A 6 2.13 18.01 -5.79
C ILE A 6 0.68 17.61 -5.43
N GLU A 7 -0.29 17.94 -6.30
CA GLU A 7 -1.70 17.59 -6.09
C GLU A 7 -1.91 16.06 -6.10
N LEU A 8 -1.23 15.37 -7.02
CA LEU A 8 -1.24 13.92 -7.11
C LEU A 8 -0.61 13.27 -5.87
N ALA A 9 0.52 13.79 -5.39
CA ALA A 9 1.16 13.30 -4.18
C ALA A 9 0.24 13.42 -2.96
N LYS A 10 -0.45 14.55 -2.81
CA LYS A 10 -1.45 14.75 -1.77
C LYS A 10 -2.59 13.74 -1.88
N THR A 11 -3.11 13.53 -3.10
CA THR A 11 -4.20 12.58 -3.36
C THR A 11 -3.82 11.14 -2.99
N LEU A 12 -2.58 10.73 -3.29
CA LEU A 12 -2.07 9.40 -2.93
C LEU A 12 -1.94 9.23 -1.41
N GLU A 13 -1.47 10.27 -0.70
CA GLU A 13 -1.40 10.25 0.76
C GLU A 13 -2.80 10.18 1.39
N ASP A 14 -3.74 11.02 0.94
CA ASP A 14 -5.12 11.02 1.43
C ASP A 14 -5.79 9.65 1.21
N ASN A 15 -5.63 9.06 0.02
CA ASN A 15 -6.12 7.73 -0.29
C ASN A 15 -5.49 6.65 0.59
N ALA A 16 -4.17 6.71 0.82
CA ALA A 16 -3.48 5.75 1.68
C ALA A 16 -4.03 5.78 3.11
N ARG A 17 -4.27 6.98 3.66
CA ARG A 17 -4.88 7.19 4.98
C ARG A 17 -6.30 6.63 5.02
N GLU A 18 -7.13 6.99 4.06
CA GLU A 18 -8.50 6.49 3.96
C GLU A 18 -8.54 4.96 3.93
N TYR A 19 -7.74 4.34 3.06
CA TYR A 19 -7.68 2.88 2.96
C TYR A 19 -7.18 2.23 4.25
N TYR A 20 -6.18 2.81 4.92
CA TYR A 20 -5.69 2.30 6.19
C TYR A 20 -6.77 2.34 7.28
N TYR A 21 -7.45 3.47 7.47
CA TYR A 21 -8.49 3.57 8.51
C TYR A 21 -9.68 2.66 8.19
N ASN A 22 -10.10 2.59 6.93
CA ASN A 22 -11.14 1.66 6.50
C ASN A 22 -10.75 0.19 6.70
N ALA A 23 -9.48 -0.16 6.47
CA ALA A 23 -8.96 -1.49 6.74
C ALA A 23 -9.01 -1.84 8.24
N VAL A 24 -8.63 -0.90 9.11
CA VAL A 24 -8.72 -1.05 10.57
C VAL A 24 -10.17 -1.25 11.02
N GLU A 25 -11.12 -0.50 10.46
CA GLU A 25 -12.55 -0.69 10.76
C GLU A 25 -13.08 -2.05 10.27
N ALA A 26 -12.65 -2.50 9.09
CA ALA A 26 -12.99 -3.84 8.59
C ALA A 26 -12.43 -4.94 9.50
N GLU A 27 -11.20 -4.77 10.00
CA GLU A 27 -10.55 -5.70 10.94
C GLU A 27 -11.33 -5.79 12.26
N LYS A 28 -11.75 -4.66 12.84
CA LYS A 28 -12.61 -4.62 14.05
C LYS A 28 -13.92 -5.39 13.86
N LYS A 29 -14.48 -5.34 12.65
CA LYS A 29 -15.69 -6.08 12.25
C LYS A 29 -15.43 -7.55 11.89
N LYS A 30 -14.20 -8.03 12.05
CA LYS A 30 -13.74 -9.39 11.66
C LYS A 30 -13.89 -9.67 10.16
N GLN A 31 -13.91 -8.62 9.33
CA GLN A 31 -14.00 -8.71 7.87
C GLN A 31 -12.61 -8.76 7.24
N PHE A 32 -11.84 -9.82 7.55
CA PHE A 32 -10.41 -9.88 7.25
C PHE A 32 -10.06 -9.82 5.76
N ASN A 33 -10.87 -10.40 4.87
CA ASN A 33 -10.66 -10.27 3.42
C ASN A 33 -10.72 -8.80 2.96
N SER A 34 -11.73 -8.06 3.44
CA SER A 34 -11.90 -6.64 3.15
C SER A 34 -10.75 -5.82 3.74
N SER A 35 -10.36 -6.15 4.97
CA SER A 35 -9.23 -5.48 5.64
C SER A 35 -7.92 -5.67 4.88
N VAL A 36 -7.58 -6.91 4.52
CA VAL A 36 -6.39 -7.24 3.69
C VAL A 36 -6.43 -6.52 2.35
N THR A 37 -7.57 -6.50 1.67
CA THR A 37 -7.75 -5.78 0.40
C THR A 37 -7.47 -4.30 0.56
N LEU A 38 -7.99 -3.68 1.62
CA LEU A 38 -7.83 -2.25 1.89
C LEU A 38 -6.39 -1.90 2.33
N PHE A 39 -5.76 -2.72 3.17
CA PHE A 39 -4.35 -2.53 3.51
C PHE A 39 -3.46 -2.65 2.27
N PHE A 40 -3.72 -3.58 1.35
CA PHE A 40 -2.94 -3.67 0.12
C PHE A 40 -3.15 -2.46 -0.81
N LYS A 41 -4.35 -1.88 -0.84
CA LYS A 41 -4.59 -0.59 -1.53
C LYS A 41 -3.78 0.54 -0.89
N ALA A 42 -3.72 0.61 0.44
CA ALA A 42 -2.87 1.57 1.14
C ALA A 42 -1.38 1.39 0.78
N LEU A 43 -0.87 0.15 0.79
CA LEU A 43 0.50 -0.16 0.33
C LEU A 43 0.75 0.31 -1.09
N SER A 44 -0.18 0.05 -2.00
CA SER A 44 -0.06 0.45 -3.41
C SER A 44 -0.01 1.97 -3.56
N SER A 45 -0.87 2.71 -2.85
CA SER A 45 -0.86 4.18 -2.87
C SER A 45 0.42 4.78 -2.26
N LEU A 46 0.93 4.20 -1.18
CA LEU A 46 2.19 4.63 -0.56
C LEU A 46 3.40 4.34 -1.45
N ALA A 47 3.44 3.17 -2.09
CA ALA A 47 4.48 2.84 -3.07
C ALA A 47 4.46 3.79 -4.27
N ASP A 48 3.27 4.09 -4.80
CA ASP A 48 3.11 5.05 -5.90
C ASP A 48 3.56 6.45 -5.48
N LEU A 49 3.22 6.87 -4.25
CA LEU A 49 3.68 8.14 -3.70
C LEU A 49 5.21 8.19 -3.59
N TYR A 50 5.82 7.10 -3.14
CA TYR A 50 7.27 6.99 -3.06
C TYR A 50 7.93 7.10 -4.44
N ILE A 51 7.41 6.37 -5.43
CA ILE A 51 7.91 6.42 -6.82
C ILE A 51 7.75 7.84 -7.37
N LEU A 52 6.58 8.46 -7.21
CA LEU A 52 6.30 9.81 -7.69
C LEU A 52 7.27 10.84 -7.10
N LYS A 53 7.54 10.78 -5.79
CA LYS A 53 8.46 11.69 -5.10
C LYS A 53 9.89 11.57 -5.63
N ASN A 54 10.34 10.36 -5.99
CA ASN A 54 11.73 10.10 -6.38
C ASN A 54 11.97 10.13 -7.90
N LYS A 55 11.01 9.71 -8.72
CA LYS A 55 11.13 9.58 -10.18
C LYS A 55 10.30 10.61 -10.96
N GLY A 56 9.33 11.27 -10.31
CA GLY A 56 8.51 12.32 -10.94
C GLY A 56 7.36 11.82 -11.81
N PHE A 57 7.10 10.51 -11.85
CA PHE A 57 5.98 9.91 -12.56
C PHE A 57 5.34 8.78 -11.73
N MET A 58 4.15 8.34 -12.13
CA MET A 58 3.46 7.20 -11.52
C MET A 58 3.50 5.97 -12.42
N PRO A 59 3.57 4.76 -11.85
CA PRO A 59 3.34 3.55 -12.60
C PRO A 59 1.88 3.50 -13.09
N SER A 60 1.67 2.95 -14.28
CA SER A 60 0.35 2.79 -14.90
C SER A 60 -0.41 1.57 -14.38
N ASN A 61 0.30 0.59 -13.79
CA ASN A 61 -0.29 -0.68 -13.33
C ASN A 61 0.60 -1.38 -12.29
N HIS A 62 0.11 -2.51 -11.75
CA HIS A 62 0.85 -3.32 -10.76
C HIS A 62 2.20 -3.82 -11.30
N THR A 63 2.25 -4.38 -12.51
CA THR A 63 3.50 -4.91 -13.09
C THR A 63 4.56 -3.83 -13.19
N GLU A 64 4.18 -2.64 -13.67
CA GLU A 64 5.11 -1.52 -13.77
C GLU A 64 5.57 -1.05 -12.39
N ARG A 65 4.66 -0.95 -11.41
CA ARG A 65 5.02 -0.62 -10.02
C ARG A 65 6.05 -1.60 -9.46
N PHE A 66 5.79 -2.90 -9.58
CA PHE A 66 6.67 -3.94 -9.04
C PHE A 66 8.04 -3.89 -9.70
N ARG A 67 8.10 -3.76 -11.03
CA ARG A 67 9.37 -3.65 -11.75
C ARG A 67 10.20 -2.45 -11.30
N ILE A 68 9.59 -1.27 -11.20
CA ILE A 68 10.30 -0.06 -10.74
C ILE A 68 10.85 -0.26 -9.32
N LEU A 69 10.04 -0.83 -8.42
CA LEU A 69 10.48 -1.07 -7.05
C LEU A 69 11.59 -2.12 -6.98
N GLU A 70 11.51 -3.19 -7.77
CA GLU A 70 12.53 -4.24 -7.83
C GLU A 70 13.88 -3.70 -8.29
N GLU A 71 13.87 -2.87 -9.33
CA GLU A 71 15.08 -2.30 -9.94
C GLU A 71 15.74 -1.24 -9.06
N ASP A 72 14.94 -0.36 -8.43
CA ASP A 72 15.45 0.85 -7.77
C ASP A 72 15.29 0.89 -6.25
N TYR A 73 14.33 0.15 -5.67
CA TYR A 73 13.85 0.34 -4.30
C TYR A 73 13.53 -0.97 -3.57
N SER A 74 14.54 -1.82 -3.43
CA SER A 74 14.42 -3.18 -2.88
C SER A 74 13.68 -3.28 -1.54
N ASP A 75 13.88 -2.33 -0.61
CA ASP A 75 13.20 -2.33 0.68
C ASP A 75 11.67 -2.23 0.56
N ILE A 76 11.18 -1.42 -0.38
CA ILE A 76 9.74 -1.23 -0.61
C ILE A 76 9.20 -2.39 -1.46
N TYR A 77 10.00 -2.86 -2.42
CA TYR A 77 9.68 -4.03 -3.22
C TYR A 77 9.39 -5.25 -2.33
N ILE A 78 10.28 -5.57 -1.40
CA ILE A 78 10.12 -6.72 -0.48
C ILE A 78 8.80 -6.61 0.29
N ILE A 79 8.45 -5.42 0.77
CA ILE A 79 7.20 -5.22 1.52
C ILE A 79 5.97 -5.47 0.64
N LEU A 80 5.98 -5.00 -0.61
CA LEU A 80 4.87 -5.22 -1.53
C LEU A 80 4.79 -6.68 -2.00
N ASP A 81 5.93 -7.28 -2.33
CA ASP A 81 6.03 -8.66 -2.80
C ASP A 81 5.55 -9.65 -1.74
N ASP A 82 6.02 -9.52 -0.50
CA ASP A 82 5.54 -10.34 0.62
C ASP A 82 4.03 -10.18 0.87
N SER A 83 3.48 -9.00 0.59
CA SER A 83 2.06 -8.70 0.79
C SER A 83 1.15 -9.18 -0.34
N PHE A 84 1.69 -9.35 -1.56
CA PHE A 84 0.89 -9.57 -2.75
C PHE A 84 0.20 -10.95 -2.79
N PRO A 85 0.85 -12.08 -2.45
CA PRO A 85 0.19 -13.38 -2.37
C PRO A 85 -0.95 -13.42 -1.34
N LEU A 86 -0.79 -12.72 -0.22
CA LEU A 86 -1.81 -12.61 0.83
C LEU A 86 -3.03 -11.81 0.33
N TYR A 87 -2.78 -10.72 -0.37
CA TYR A 87 -3.82 -9.94 -1.06
C TYR A 87 -4.56 -10.78 -2.10
N GLN A 88 -3.85 -11.50 -2.97
CA GLN A 88 -4.46 -12.36 -3.98
C GLN A 88 -5.31 -13.48 -3.35
N SER A 89 -4.86 -14.01 -2.21
CA SER A 89 -5.60 -15.02 -1.44
C SER A 89 -6.93 -14.50 -0.92
N SER A 90 -7.08 -13.18 -0.71
CA SER A 90 -8.33 -12.57 -0.23
C SER A 90 -9.51 -12.76 -1.18
N TYR A 91 -9.25 -13.01 -2.47
CA TYR A 91 -10.28 -13.28 -3.48
C TYR A 91 -10.83 -14.69 -3.46
N ARG A 92 -10.06 -15.66 -2.94
CA ARG A 92 -10.36 -17.09 -3.08
C ARG A 92 -10.52 -17.81 -1.74
N ASN A 93 -9.99 -17.23 -0.66
CA ASN A 93 -9.94 -17.84 0.67
C ASN A 93 -10.54 -16.90 1.71
N LYS A 94 -11.12 -17.45 2.78
CA LYS A 94 -11.44 -16.68 3.99
C LYS A 94 -10.17 -16.51 4.82
N LEU A 95 -9.71 -15.27 4.91
CA LEU A 95 -8.50 -14.93 5.64
C LEU A 95 -8.78 -14.79 7.13
N LYS A 96 -7.71 -14.90 7.92
CA LYS A 96 -7.76 -14.76 9.37
C LYS A 96 -7.11 -13.44 9.80
N GLN A 97 -7.26 -13.13 11.08
CA GLN A 97 -6.71 -11.92 11.69
C GLN A 97 -5.20 -11.81 11.49
N GLU A 98 -4.46 -12.93 11.56
CA GLU A 98 -3.00 -12.93 11.44
C GLU A 98 -2.55 -12.39 10.08
N THR A 99 -3.27 -12.74 9.01
CA THR A 99 -2.99 -12.22 7.65
C THR A 99 -3.24 -10.72 7.55
N SER A 100 -4.34 -10.25 8.16
CA SER A 100 -4.68 -8.82 8.22
C SER A 100 -3.60 -8.02 8.97
N GLU A 101 -3.15 -8.53 10.12
CA GLU A 101 -2.13 -7.89 10.94
C GLU A 101 -0.75 -7.86 10.27
N VAL A 102 -0.41 -8.84 9.42
CA VAL A 102 0.81 -8.79 8.58
C VAL A 102 0.77 -7.56 7.66
N LEU A 103 -0.31 -7.40 6.89
CA LEU A 103 -0.43 -6.28 5.96
C LEU A 103 -0.50 -4.93 6.69
N LYS A 104 -1.16 -4.87 7.84
CA LYS A 104 -1.20 -3.67 8.68
C LYS A 104 0.19 -3.21 9.11
N ARG A 105 1.05 -4.15 9.55
CA ARG A 105 2.45 -3.84 9.88
C ARG A 105 3.23 -3.34 8.66
N ASN A 106 3.02 -3.96 7.51
CA ASN A 106 3.65 -3.55 6.26
C ASN A 106 3.22 -2.13 5.83
N VAL A 107 1.93 -1.80 5.96
CA VAL A 107 1.43 -0.44 5.69
C VAL A 107 2.07 0.58 6.64
N ARG A 108 2.13 0.27 7.94
CA ARG A 108 2.78 1.13 8.94
C ARG A 108 4.25 1.38 8.61
N ARG A 109 4.98 0.34 8.21
CA ARG A 109 6.37 0.45 7.77
C ARG A 109 6.54 1.39 6.57
N LEU A 110 5.63 1.35 5.59
CA LEU A 110 5.67 2.29 4.45
C LEU A 110 5.34 3.73 4.86
N PHE A 111 4.39 3.94 5.77
CA PHE A 111 4.12 5.26 6.35
C PHE A 111 5.37 5.82 7.06
N GLU A 112 6.07 4.98 7.83
CA GLU A 112 7.33 5.35 8.50
C GLU A 112 8.43 5.73 7.50
N ILE A 113 8.66 4.91 6.45
CA ILE A 113 9.63 5.20 5.37
C ILE A 113 9.34 6.56 4.71
N LEU A 114 8.06 6.89 4.54
CA LEU A 114 7.63 8.15 3.93
C LEU A 114 7.56 9.33 4.92
N ASN A 115 7.84 9.11 6.20
CA ASN A 115 7.69 10.08 7.29
C ASN A 115 6.28 10.68 7.39
N ILE A 116 5.27 9.83 7.23
CA ILE A 116 3.85 10.20 7.28
C ILE A 116 3.26 9.67 8.59
N SER A 117 2.69 10.56 9.40
CA SER A 117 2.01 10.19 10.66
C SER A 117 0.70 9.43 10.39
N ILE A 118 0.28 8.55 11.30
CA ILE A 118 -0.97 7.77 11.23
C ILE A 118 -1.88 8.17 12.38
#